data_AF-X0X3U2-F1
#
_entry.id   AF-X0X3U2-F1
#
_cell.length_a   1.000
_cell.length_b   1.000
_cell.length_c   1.000
_cell.angle_alpha   90.00
_cell.angle_beta   90.00
_cell.angle_gamma   90.00
#
_symmetry.space_group_name_H-M   'P 1'
#
loop_
_entity.id
_entity.type
_entity.pdbx_description
1 polymer ?
#
loop_
_entity_poly.entity_id
_entity_poly.type
_entity_poly.pdbx_seq_one_letter_code
_entity_poly.pdbx_strand_id
1 'polypeptide(L)' 'QAFLDKGASAFVSWTRRVSASHTDAATLRLLEKLLVEGLPVGDAVAQTAAELGPDPSYGAELRVLPDGG' A
#
# COMPACT_ATOMS: atom_id res chain seq x y z
N GLN A 1 2.53 18.11 -0.58
CA GLN A 1 3.94 18.15 -0.17
C GLN A 1 4.06 18.35 1.35
N ALA A 2 3.35 17.56 2.17
CA ALA A 2 3.19 17.85 3.61
C ALA A 2 3.68 16.75 4.57
N PHE A 3 4.00 15.55 4.04
CA PHE A 3 4.44 14.41 4.84
C PHE A 3 5.87 13.94 4.52
N LEU A 4 6.39 14.25 3.33
CA LEU A 4 7.79 13.97 2.94
C LEU A 4 8.79 14.77 3.79
N ASP A 5 8.45 16.02 4.12
CA ASP A 5 9.23 16.88 5.05
C ASP A 5 9.35 16.32 6.47
N LYS A 6 8.63 15.24 6.80
CA LYS A 6 8.67 14.59 8.13
C LYS A 6 9.53 13.32 8.16
N GLY A 7 10.31 13.04 7.12
CA GLY A 7 11.28 11.93 7.12
C GLY A 7 10.71 10.55 6.81
N ALA A 8 9.51 10.48 6.22
CA ALA A 8 8.98 9.22 5.69
C ALA A 8 9.72 8.83 4.40
N SER A 9 10.22 7.59 4.32
CA SER A 9 10.99 7.06 3.19
C SER A 9 10.13 6.54 2.03
N ALA A 10 8.83 6.32 2.23
CA ALA A 10 7.90 5.88 1.20
C ALA A 10 6.45 6.19 1.61
N PHE A 11 5.57 6.39 0.62
CA PHE A 11 4.13 6.56 0.84
C PHE A 11 3.34 5.46 0.15
N VAL A 12 2.53 4.74 0.91
CA VAL A 12 1.61 3.73 0.39
C VAL A 12 0.19 4.31 0.44
N SER A 13 -0.51 4.31 -0.69
CA SER A 13 -1.85 4.88 -0.78
C SER A 13 -2.71 4.19 -1.85
N TRP A 14 -3.99 4.55 -1.87
CA TRP A 14 -4.98 4.05 -2.81
C TRP A 14 -5.19 5.03 -3.95
N THR A 15 -5.43 4.52 -5.16
CA THR A 15 -5.71 5.36 -6.33
C THR A 15 -7.05 6.11 -6.26
N ARG A 16 -7.97 5.68 -5.39
CA ARG A 16 -9.32 6.23 -5.20
C ARG A 16 -9.91 5.74 -3.89
N ARG A 17 -11.18 6.09 -3.62
CA ARG A 17 -11.93 5.57 -2.45
C ARG A 17 -11.89 4.04 -2.44
N VAL A 18 -11.64 3.48 -1.27
CA VAL A 18 -11.53 2.04 -1.02
C VAL A 18 -12.53 1.66 0.08
N SER A 19 -13.02 0.42 0.07
CA SER A 19 -13.86 -0.10 1.15
C SER A 19 -13.01 -0.37 2.40
N ALA A 20 -13.63 -0.24 3.57
CA ALA A 20 -12.94 -0.47 4.84
C ALA A 20 -12.39 -1.90 4.94
N SER A 21 -13.21 -2.89 4.59
CA SER A 21 -12.83 -4.31 4.61
C SER A 21 -11.67 -4.64 3.66
N HIS A 22 -11.62 -4.04 2.47
CA HIS A 22 -10.48 -4.22 1.57
C HIS A 22 -9.22 -3.51 2.09
N THR A 23 -9.37 -2.35 2.73
CA THR A 23 -8.26 -1.62 3.36
C THR A 23 -7.65 -2.43 4.50
N ASP A 24 -8.48 -3.00 5.37
CA ASP A 24 -8.02 -3.80 6.51
C ASP A 24 -7.29 -5.06 6.03
N ALA A 25 -7.83 -5.76 5.04
CA ALA A 25 -7.19 -6.95 4.45
C ALA A 25 -5.84 -6.62 3.82
N ALA A 26 -5.76 -5.54 3.05
CA ALA A 26 -4.51 -5.08 2.45
C ALA A 26 -3.49 -4.64 3.50
N THR A 27 -3.92 -3.97 4.56
CA THR A 27 -3.04 -3.56 5.65
C THR A 27 -2.46 -4.75 6.39
N LEU A 28 -3.29 -5.75 6.71
CA LEU A 28 -2.82 -6.97 7.38
C LEU A 28 -1.78 -7.71 6.52
N ARG A 29 -2.08 -7.90 5.24
CA ARG A 29 -1.16 -8.60 4.33
C ARG A 29 0.14 -7.83 4.11
N LEU A 30 0.06 -6.51 3.99
CA LEU A 30 1.23 -5.66 3.87
C LEU A 30 2.12 -5.75 5.12
N LEU A 31 1.53 -5.77 6.33
CA LEU A 31 2.29 -5.93 7.57
C LEU A 31 2.99 -7.29 7.68
N GLU A 32 2.34 -8.37 7.24
CA GLU A 32 2.96 -9.69 7.17
C GLU A 32 4.19 -9.66 6.24
N LYS A 33 4.04 -9.12 5.04
CA LYS A 33 5.12 -8.98 4.04
C LYS A 33 6.29 -8.14 4.55
N LEU A 34 6.02 -7.06 5.25
CA LEU A 34 7.05 -6.14 5.76
C LEU A 34 7.75 -6.68 7.01
N LEU A 35 6.98 -7.19 7.98
CA LEU A 35 7.49 -7.45 9.33
C LEU A 35 7.84 -8.92 9.55
N VAL A 36 7.15 -9.83 8.87
CA VAL A 36 7.39 -11.28 9.01
C VAL A 36 8.31 -11.75 7.90
N GLU A 37 8.03 -11.37 6.64
CA GLU A 37 8.85 -11.78 5.49
C GLU A 37 10.06 -10.86 5.24
N GLY A 38 10.06 -9.65 5.83
CA GLY A 38 11.18 -8.71 5.72
C GLY A 38 11.38 -8.11 4.33
N LEU A 39 10.32 -8.05 3.52
CA LEU A 39 10.42 -7.57 2.14
C LEU A 39 10.67 -6.05 2.08
N PRO A 40 11.40 -5.56 1.06
CA PRO A 40 11.45 -4.13 0.76
C PRO A 40 10.05 -3.57 0.52
N VAL A 41 9.81 -2.31 0.89
CA VAL A 41 8.47 -1.68 0.84
C VAL A 41 7.85 -1.77 -0.56
N GLY A 42 8.64 -1.53 -1.62
CA GLY A 42 8.16 -1.65 -3.00
C GLY A 42 7.64 -3.05 -3.34
N ASP A 43 8.40 -4.08 -2.98
CA ASP A 43 8.05 -5.48 -3.24
C ASP A 43 6.85 -5.91 -2.39
N ALA A 44 6.81 -5.51 -1.11
CA ALA A 44 5.72 -5.83 -0.20
C ALA A 44 4.38 -5.27 -0.71
N VAL A 45 4.38 -4.02 -1.19
CA VAL A 45 3.19 -3.40 -1.77
C VAL A 45 2.81 -4.02 -3.11
N ALA A 46 3.78 -4.26 -3.99
CA ALA A 46 3.52 -4.87 -5.30
C ALA A 46 2.93 -6.27 -5.16
N GLN A 47 3.47 -7.10 -4.27
CA GLN A 47 2.93 -8.43 -3.98
C GLN A 47 1.55 -8.37 -3.33
N THR A 48 1.36 -7.49 -2.34
CA THR A 48 0.05 -7.31 -1.70
C THR A 48 -1.02 -6.89 -2.70
N ALA A 49 -0.70 -5.94 -3.59
CA ALA A 49 -1.60 -5.48 -4.64
C ALA A 49 -1.92 -6.57 -5.68
N ALA A 50 -0.93 -7.39 -6.04
CA ALA A 50 -1.11 -8.50 -6.97
C ALA A 50 -1.97 -9.64 -6.37
N GLU A 51 -1.81 -9.94 -5.08
CA GLU A 51 -2.55 -11.00 -4.39
C GLU A 51 -4.01 -10.64 -4.12
N LEU A 52 -4.27 -9.40 -3.67
CA LEU A 52 -5.63 -8.96 -3.33
C LEU A 52 -6.39 -8.39 -4.52
N GLY A 53 -5.68 -7.92 -5.54
CA GLY A 53 -6.28 -7.22 -6.68
C GLY A 53 -6.96 -5.91 -6.28
N PRO A 54 -7.73 -5.30 -7.21
CA PRO A 54 -8.45 -4.07 -6.95
C PRO A 54 -9.61 -4.26 -5.97
N ASP A 55 -9.96 -3.20 -5.25
CA ASP A 55 -11.16 -3.17 -4.41
C ASP A 55 -12.42 -3.49 -5.23
N PRO A 56 -13.25 -4.47 -4.83
CA PRO A 56 -14.40 -4.89 -5.62
C PRO A 56 -15.55 -3.88 -5.65
N SER A 57 -15.59 -2.93 -4.73
CA SER A 57 -16.66 -1.92 -4.63
C SER A 57 -16.34 -0.67 -5.45
N TYR A 58 -15.07 -0.26 -5.48
CA TYR A 58 -14.64 1.01 -6.06
C TYR A 58 -13.54 0.88 -7.12
N GLY A 59 -12.94 -0.30 -7.26
CA GLY A 59 -11.80 -0.55 -8.17
C GLY A 59 -10.54 0.17 -7.75
N ALA A 60 -10.33 0.36 -6.45
CA ALA A 60 -9.13 1.00 -5.91
C ALA A 60 -7.95 0.05 -5.92
N GLU A 61 -6.76 0.58 -6.24
CA GLU A 61 -5.52 -0.18 -6.29
C GLU A 61 -4.52 0.37 -5.29
N LEU A 62 -3.81 -0.51 -4.59
CA LEU A 62 -2.75 -0.16 -3.65
C LEU A 62 -1.47 0.15 -4.41
N ARG A 63 -0.84 1.30 -4.16
CA ARG A 63 0.39 1.72 -4.83
C ARG A 63 1.37 2.39 -3.87
N VAL A 64 2.66 2.21 -4.15
CA VAL A 64 3.70 3.09 -3.62
C VAL A 64 3.74 4.32 -4.50
N LEU A 65 3.59 5.49 -3.89
CA LEU A 65 3.84 6.75 -4.56
C LEU A 65 5.35 6.99 -4.54
N PRO A 66 5.99 7.21 -5.72
CA PRO A 66 7.39 7.57 -5.74
C PRO A 66 7.59 8.90 -5.03
N ASP A 67 8.76 9.01 -4.41
CA ASP A 67 9.36 10.23 -3.92
C ASP A 67 9.14 11.31 -4.99
N GLY A 68 8.37 12.35 -4.66
CA GLY A 68 8.23 13.49 -5.55
C GLY A 68 9.59 14.16 -5.66
N GLY A 69 10.33 13.84 -6.73
CA GLY A 69 11.55 14.54 -7.13
C GLY A 69 11.30 16.00 -7.43
#